data_AF-A0A852RKG1-F1
#
_entry.id   AF-A0A852RKG1-F1
#
_cell.length_a   1.000
_cell.length_b   1.000
_cell.length_c   1.000
_cell.angle_alpha   90.00
_cell.angle_beta   90.00
_cell.angle_gamma   90.00
#
_symmetry.space_group_name_H-M   'P 1'
#
loop_
_entity.id
_entity.type
_entity.pdbx_description
1 polymer ?
#
loop_
_entity_poly.entity_id
_entity_poly.type
_entity_poly.pdbx_seq_one_letter_code
_entity_poly.pdbx_strand_id
1 'polypeptide(L)'
;MTAGFVERLVVGSGAWVVTAPYRQPRSIDALAPWGDFHLKRQGALWTACGVPANDWHVFWTHTFKPEIPEACLECWVVVKPAVSQGIGHE
;
A
#
# COMPACT_ATOMS: atom_id res chain seq x y z
N MET A 1 3.81 -19.99 25.03
CA MET A 1 4.39 -18.77 24.42
C MET A 1 3.83 -18.69 23.00
N THR A 2 2.77 -17.91 22.82
CA THR A 2 2.07 -17.75 21.54
C THR A 2 2.88 -16.81 20.65
N ALA A 3 3.52 -17.37 19.62
CA ALA A 3 4.21 -16.59 18.60
C ALA A 3 3.17 -15.74 17.85
N GLY A 4 3.36 -14.43 17.88
CA GLY A 4 2.50 -13.45 17.25
C GLY A 4 2.38 -13.71 15.75
N PHE A 5 1.15 -13.94 15.32
CA PHE A 5 0.77 -13.93 13.92
C PHE A 5 0.91 -12.47 13.45
N VAL A 6 2.03 -12.13 12.81
CA VAL A 6 2.13 -10.86 12.07
C VAL A 6 1.11 -10.97 10.94
N GLU A 7 -0.05 -10.35 11.17
CA GLU A 7 -1.17 -10.32 10.25
C GLU A 7 -0.68 -9.77 8.91
N ARG A 8 -0.40 -10.72 8.02
CA ARG A 8 0.22 -10.47 6.73
C ARG A 8 -0.90 -9.95 5.85
N LEU A 9 -1.05 -8.64 5.83
CA LEU A 9 -1.87 -7.92 4.85
C LEU A 9 -1.23 -8.13 3.46
N VAL A 10 -1.38 -9.34 2.92
CA VAL A 10 -1.17 -9.63 1.52
C VAL A 10 -2.38 -8.99 0.84
N VAL A 11 -2.14 -7.90 0.12
CA VAL A 11 -3.19 -7.30 -0.70
C VAL A 11 -3.45 -8.25 -1.88
N GLY A 12 -4.26 -9.26 -1.61
CA GLY A 12 -4.48 -10.40 -2.48
C GLY A 12 -5.94 -10.84 -2.42
N SER A 13 -6.83 -9.98 -2.90
CA SER A 13 -8.15 -10.34 -3.46
C SER A 13 -8.84 -9.09 -4.06
N GLY A 14 -8.09 -8.27 -4.81
CA GLY A 14 -8.59 -7.10 -5.55
C GLY A 14 -8.80 -5.85 -4.66
N ALA A 15 -8.10 -4.74 -4.81
CA ALA A 15 -7.22 -4.32 -5.89
C ALA A 15 -6.27 -3.21 -5.41
N TRP A 16 -5.87 -3.13 -4.14
CA TRP A 16 -5.03 -2.00 -3.70
C TRP A 16 -3.54 -2.27 -3.96
N VAL A 17 -2.81 -1.29 -4.49
CA VAL A 17 -1.37 -1.40 -4.74
C VAL A 17 -0.66 -0.20 -4.17
N VAL A 18 0.55 -0.42 -3.65
CA VAL A 18 1.44 0.66 -3.21
C VAL A 18 1.94 1.40 -4.44
N THR A 19 1.83 2.72 -4.41
CA THR A 19 2.29 3.61 -5.47
C THR A 19 2.97 4.85 -4.89
N ALA A 20 3.98 5.36 -5.59
CA ALA A 20 4.69 6.58 -5.21
C ALA A 20 5.13 7.35 -6.47
N PRO A 21 5.24 8.68 -6.39
CA PRO A 21 5.68 9.50 -7.52
C PRO A 21 7.14 9.24 -7.89
N TYR A 22 7.98 8.82 -6.93
CA TYR A 22 9.40 8.63 -7.15
C TYR A 22 9.88 7.22 -6.76
N ARG A 23 10.94 6.77 -7.44
CA ARG A 23 11.76 5.63 -7.03
C ARG A 23 12.98 6.16 -6.31
N GLN A 24 13.44 5.42 -5.30
CA GLN A 24 14.71 5.74 -4.66
C GLN A 24 15.82 5.77 -5.73
N PRO A 25 16.68 6.80 -5.76
CA PRO A 25 17.87 6.80 -6.61
C PRO A 25 18.69 5.55 -6.29
N ARG A 26 19.20 4.85 -7.32
CA ARG A 26 19.90 3.55 -7.17
C ARG A 26 20.91 3.59 -6.02
N SER A 27 20.56 2.97 -4.89
CA SER A 27 21.52 2.38 -3.96
C SER A 27 21.45 0.86 -4.09
N ILE A 28 22.44 0.17 -3.54
CA ILE A 28 22.79 -1.23 -3.84
C ILE A 28 21.66 -2.24 -3.53
N ASP A 29 20.62 -1.89 -2.77
CA ASP A 29 19.82 -2.91 -2.07
C ASP A 29 18.32 -3.06 -2.41
N ALA A 30 17.67 -2.24 -3.25
CA ALA A 30 16.41 -2.58 -3.98
C ALA A 30 15.72 -1.33 -4.58
N LEU A 31 14.79 -1.56 -5.51
CA LEU A 31 13.79 -0.57 -5.93
C LEU A 31 12.77 -0.36 -4.81
N ALA A 32 12.95 0.68 -4.01
CA ALA A 32 11.98 1.12 -3.00
C ALA A 32 11.22 2.39 -3.46
N PRO A 33 9.97 2.57 -3.02
CA PRO A 33 9.29 3.86 -3.16
C PRO A 33 10.06 4.93 -2.38
N TRP A 34 10.12 6.15 -2.93
CA TRP A 34 10.80 7.27 -2.31
C TRP A 34 9.86 8.46 -2.19
N GLY A 35 9.86 9.12 -1.02
CA GLY A 35 8.82 10.04 -0.62
C GLY A 35 7.60 9.30 -0.05
N ASP A 36 6.43 9.94 -0.03
CA ASP A 36 5.22 9.37 0.53
C ASP A 36 4.65 8.21 -0.32
N PHE A 37 4.21 7.15 0.37
CA PHE A 37 3.62 5.96 -0.19
C PHE A 37 2.11 6.12 -0.16
N HIS A 38 1.45 5.87 -1.29
CA HIS A 38 0.01 5.93 -1.43
C HIS A 38 -0.55 4.58 -1.84
N LEU A 39 -1.85 4.40 -1.64
CA LEU A 39 -2.59 3.26 -2.14
C LEU A 39 -3.43 3.69 -3.33
N LYS A 40 -3.46 2.89 -4.39
CA LYS A 40 -4.45 3.05 -5.47
C LYS A 40 -5.06 1.71 -5.86
N ARG A 41 -6.26 1.74 -6.46
CA ARG A 41 -6.80 0.52 -7.06
C ARG A 41 -5.99 0.14 -8.30
N GLN A 42 -5.83 -1.15 -8.58
CA GLN A 42 -5.17 -1.66 -9.77
C GLN A 42 -5.92 -1.14 -11.00
N GLY A 43 -5.19 -0.52 -11.92
CA GLY A 43 -5.77 0.12 -13.10
C GLY A 43 -6.43 1.50 -12.84
N ALA A 44 -6.53 1.95 -11.59
CA ALA A 44 -7.04 3.29 -11.31
C ALA A 44 -6.01 4.38 -11.60
N LEU A 45 -6.53 5.54 -12.00
CA LEU A 45 -5.77 6.76 -12.26
C LEU A 45 -5.58 7.61 -10.99
N TRP A 46 -6.25 7.25 -9.89
CA TRP A 46 -6.30 8.03 -8.65
C TRP A 46 -5.95 7.17 -7.46
N THR A 47 -5.27 7.76 -6.47
CA THR A 47 -5.03 7.14 -5.16
C THR A 47 -6.29 7.14 -4.30
N ALA A 48 -6.27 6.39 -3.21
CA ALA A 48 -7.34 6.34 -2.21
C ALA A 48 -7.62 7.71 -1.58
N CYS A 49 -6.59 8.56 -1.44
CA CYS A 49 -6.73 9.93 -0.94
C CYS A 49 -7.07 10.96 -2.03
N GLY A 50 -7.30 10.55 -3.28
CA GLY A 50 -7.76 11.44 -4.35
C GLY A 50 -6.66 12.17 -5.13
N VAL A 51 -5.40 11.73 -5.03
CA VAL A 51 -4.28 12.29 -5.81
C VAL A 51 -4.18 11.55 -7.16
N PRO A 52 -3.96 12.26 -8.28
CA PRO A 52 -3.75 11.62 -9.57
C PRO A 52 -2.40 10.85 -9.58
N ALA A 53 -2.45 9.59 -9.99
CA ALA A 53 -1.33 8.64 -9.95
C ALA A 53 -1.25 7.80 -11.24
N ASN A 54 -1.60 8.41 -12.38
CA ASN A 54 -1.51 7.79 -13.70
C ASN A 54 -0.06 7.50 -14.11
N ASP A 55 0.88 8.37 -13.75
CA ASP A 55 2.31 8.25 -14.12
C ASP A 55 3.19 7.68 -12.99
N TRP A 56 2.59 7.30 -11.86
CA TRP A 56 3.32 6.87 -10.68
C TRP A 56 3.76 5.42 -10.77
N HIS A 57 4.85 5.10 -10.08
CA HIS A 57 5.35 3.75 -10.01
C HIS A 57 4.48 2.88 -9.11
N VAL A 58 4.24 1.63 -9.53
CA VAL A 58 3.52 0.62 -8.74
C VAL A 58 4.52 -0.38 -8.18
N PHE A 59 4.41 -0.63 -6.88
CA PHE A 59 5.29 -1.50 -6.11
C PHE A 59 4.52 -2.74 -5.67
N TRP A 60 4.39 -3.71 -6.59
CA TRP A 60 3.55 -4.91 -6.43
C TRP A 60 3.91 -5.80 -5.23
N THR A 61 5.17 -5.76 -4.80
CA THR A 61 5.68 -6.58 -3.70
C THR A 61 5.71 -5.86 -2.35
N HIS A 62 5.35 -4.58 -2.31
CA HIS A 62 5.42 -3.77 -1.09
C HIS A 62 4.15 -3.90 -0.27
N THR A 63 4.32 -4.12 1.04
CA THR A 63 3.22 -4.06 2.01
C THR A 63 3.04 -2.62 2.48
N PHE A 64 1.79 -2.15 2.49
CA PHE A 64 1.44 -0.88 3.09
C PHE A 64 1.15 -1.06 4.57
N LYS A 65 1.80 -0.27 5.42
CA LYS A 65 1.62 -0.30 6.87
C LYS A 65 1.53 1.13 7.40
N PRO A 66 0.51 1.47 8.22
CA PRO A 66 0.36 2.83 8.76
C PRO A 66 1.49 3.23 9.70
N GLU A 67 2.23 2.28 10.28
CA GLU A 67 3.40 2.55 11.11
C GLU A 67 4.65 2.98 10.32
N ILE A 68 4.63 2.88 8.98
CA ILE A 68 5.71 3.37 8.13
C ILE A 68 5.61 4.91 8.08
N PRO A 69 6.66 5.67 8.44
CA PRO A 69 6.62 7.14 8.44
C PRO A 69 6.20 7.75 7.11
N GLU A 70 6.59 7.12 6.01
CA GLU A 70 6.30 7.53 4.64
C GLU A 70 4.90 7.10 4.18
N ALA A 71 4.12 6.35 4.97
CA ALA A 71 2.79 5.91 4.57
C ALA A 71 1.77 7.05 4.68
N CYS A 72 1.04 7.30 3.58
CA CYS A 72 -0.05 8.27 3.58
C CYS A 72 -1.19 7.82 4.50
N LEU A 73 -1.35 8.49 5.64
CA LEU A 73 -2.39 8.20 6.63
C LEU A 73 -3.81 8.34 6.06
N GLU A 74 -4.05 9.26 5.13
CA GLU A 74 -5.36 9.42 4.48
C GLU A 74 -5.72 8.19 3.63
N CYS A 75 -4.74 7.64 2.89
CA CYS A 75 -4.94 6.38 2.17
C CYS A 75 -5.27 5.23 3.13
N TRP A 76 -4.60 5.18 4.29
CA TRP A 76 -4.89 4.18 5.31
C TRP A 76 -6.33 4.27 5.83
N VAL A 77 -6.80 5.48 6.16
CA VAL A 77 -8.15 5.70 6.68
C VAL A 77 -9.22 5.24 5.68
N VAL A 78 -9.00 5.50 4.38
CA VAL A 78 -9.93 5.09 3.32
C VAL A 78 -9.94 3.58 3.10
N VAL A 79 -8.78 2.93 3.21
CA VAL A 79 -8.63 1.49 2.89
C VAL A 79 -8.92 0.58 4.08
N LYS A 80 -8.63 1.00 5.32
CA LYS A 80 -8.84 0.20 6.54
C LYS A 80 -10.24 -0.43 6.64
N PRO A 81 -11.35 0.26 6.34
CA PRO A 81 -12.69 -0.33 6.40
C PRO A 81 -12.90 -1.47 5.39
N ALA A 82 -12.27 -1.39 4.21
CA ALA A 82 -12.40 -2.39 3.16
C ALA A 82 -11.60 -3.67 3.45
N VAL A 83 -10.55 -3.59 4.27
CA VAL A 83 -9.74 -4.74 4.69
C VAL A 83 -10.45 -5.54 5.80
N SER A 84 -11.11 -4.86 6.73
CA SER A 84 -11.81 -5.52 7.85
C SER A 84 -13.05 -6.32 7.43
N GLN A 85 -13.58 -6.10 6.22
CA GLN A 85 -14.73 -6.82 5.68
C GLN A 85 -14.37 -8.10 4.90
N GLY A 86 -13.08 -8.45 4.77
CA GLY A 86 -12.63 -9.74 4.23
C GLY A 86 -12.59 -10.87 5.26
N ILE A 87 -12.93 -10.59 6.53
CA ILE A 87 -12.99 -11.57 7.62
C ILE A 87 -14.44 -12.06 7.77
N GLY A 88 -14.97 -12.63 6.68
CA GLY A 88 -16.24 -13.35 6.70
C GLY A 88 -16.00 -14.80 7.10
N HIS A 89 -16.62 -15.20 8.20
CA HIS A 89 -16.69 -16.57 8.72
C HIS A 89 -17.16 -17.59 7.67
N GLU A 90 -16.46 -18.71 7.57
CA GLU A 90 -17.04 -20.06 7.43
C GLU A 90 -16.13 -21.12 8.07
#